data_AF-A0A124RC87-F1
#
_entry.id   AF-A0A124RC87-F1
#
_cell.length_a   1.000
_cell.length_b   1.000
_cell.length_c   1.000
_cell.angle_alpha   90.00
_cell.angle_beta   90.00
_cell.angle_gamma   90.00
#
_symmetry.space_group_name_H-M   'P 1'
#
loop_
_entity.id
_entity.type
_entity.pdbx_description
1 polymer ?
#
loop_
_entity_poly.entity_id
_entity_poly.type
_entity_poly.pdbx_seq_one_letter_code
_entity_poly.pdbx_strand_id
1 'polypeptide(L)'
;MTPERRESIVRELPIQAQKVFESVPGGAAWTAQHIASDLYATTKSSMELRTVKGCLDRLVDAGIVKEVPRGHFQRAKVSMPRMEQDADPAHPAKPEVSAASRQPAVEPIDLLSGIAGRLSRISDDIRAITSDLETAALRIEEQRENNERGVEKLRQLQTLLKEL
;
A
#
# COMPACT_ATOMS: atom_id res chain seq x y z
N MET A 1 13.97 25.80 0.23
CA MET A 1 12.58 25.76 -0.29
C MET A 1 11.74 26.64 0.62
N THR A 2 11.03 27.66 0.12
CA THR A 2 10.16 28.51 0.97
C THR A 2 8.90 27.73 1.38
N PRO A 3 8.32 27.99 2.56
CA PRO A 3 7.12 27.28 3.02
C PRO A 3 5.94 27.47 2.05
N GLU A 4 5.77 28.66 1.48
CA GLU A 4 4.71 28.97 0.51
C GLU A 4 4.81 28.11 -0.76
N ARG A 5 6.03 27.89 -1.26
CA ARG A 5 6.25 27.06 -2.45
C ARG A 5 5.92 25.59 -2.21
N ARG A 6 6.02 25.12 -0.97
CA ARG A 6 5.59 23.76 -0.60
C ARG A 6 4.08 23.63 -0.63
N GLU A 7 3.37 24.61 -0.08
CA GLU A 7 1.91 24.61 -0.08
C GLU A 7 1.34 24.70 -1.50
N SER A 8 1.94 25.49 -2.39
CA SER A 8 1.54 25.53 -3.80
C SER A 8 1.69 24.16 -4.47
N ILE A 9 2.83 23.50 -4.30
CA ILE A 9 3.07 22.18 -4.91
C ILE A 9 2.15 21.12 -4.30
N VAL A 10 1.92 21.16 -2.98
CA VAL A 10 0.96 20.26 -2.31
C VAL A 10 -0.45 20.46 -2.86
N ARG A 11 -0.88 21.70 -3.13
CA ARG A 11 -2.21 21.98 -3.71
C ARG A 11 -2.35 21.48 -5.15
N GLU A 12 -1.27 21.42 -5.92
CA GLU A 12 -1.26 20.88 -7.29
C GLU A 12 -1.28 19.35 -7.34
N LEU A 13 -1.02 18.66 -6.23
CA LEU A 13 -1.06 17.21 -6.12
C LEU A 13 -2.50 16.67 -5.91
N PRO A 14 -2.78 15.42 -6.30
CA PRO A 14 -4.07 14.78 -6.03
C PRO A 14 -4.41 14.76 -4.53
N ILE A 15 -5.70 14.88 -4.19
CA ILE A 15 -6.20 14.89 -2.79
C ILE A 15 -5.61 13.75 -1.95
N GLN A 16 -5.43 12.57 -2.53
CA GLN A 16 -4.85 11.42 -1.83
C GLN A 16 -3.38 11.62 -1.46
N ALA A 17 -2.59 12.27 -2.31
CA ALA A 17 -1.19 12.59 -2.04
C ALA A 17 -1.05 13.72 -1.01
N GLN A 18 -1.99 14.68 -0.98
CA GLN A 18 -2.08 15.71 0.05
C GLN A 18 -2.29 15.08 1.43
N LYS A 19 -3.26 14.16 1.54
CA LYS A 19 -3.52 13.43 2.78
C LYS A 19 -2.34 12.57 3.23
N VAL A 20 -1.68 11.89 2.30
CA VAL A 20 -0.45 11.14 2.61
C VAL A 20 0.63 12.08 3.13
N PHE A 21 0.82 13.24 2.50
CA PHE A 21 1.79 14.25 2.95
C PHE A 21 1.51 14.71 4.39
N GLU A 22 0.23 14.93 4.76
CA GLU A 22 -0.19 15.30 6.12
C GLU A 22 0.16 14.24 7.18
N SER A 23 0.20 12.96 6.81
CA SER A 23 0.64 11.86 7.68
C SER A 23 2.16 11.60 7.68
N VAL A 24 2.95 12.22 6.79
CA VAL A 24 4.41 12.06 6.81
C VAL A 24 5.03 12.87 7.96
N PRO A 25 5.89 12.27 8.80
CA PRO A 25 6.56 12.99 9.88
C PRO A 25 7.59 14.00 9.36
N GLY A 26 7.69 15.14 10.05
CA GLY A 26 8.78 16.11 9.84
C GLY A 26 10.08 15.77 10.59
N GLY A 27 10.00 14.88 11.58
CA GLY A 27 11.08 14.53 12.52
C GLY A 27 11.82 13.24 12.15
N ALA A 28 11.40 12.09 12.70
CA ALA A 28 11.99 10.79 12.41
C ALA A 28 11.40 10.19 11.13
N ALA A 29 12.23 9.56 10.28
CA ALA A 29 11.76 8.94 9.05
C ALA A 29 10.89 7.70 9.35
N TRP A 30 9.75 7.57 8.67
CA TRP A 30 8.79 6.48 8.88
C TRP A 30 8.70 5.56 7.66
N THR A 31 8.40 4.29 7.91
CA THR A 31 8.10 3.34 6.83
C THR A 31 6.75 3.64 6.19
N ALA A 32 6.58 3.23 4.92
CA ALA A 32 5.30 3.36 4.22
C ALA A 32 4.12 2.69 4.98
N GLN A 33 4.40 1.60 5.72
CA GLN A 33 3.40 0.94 6.55
C GLN A 33 2.96 1.81 7.73
N HIS A 34 3.92 2.46 8.42
CA HIS A 34 3.61 3.34 9.54
C HIS A 34 2.78 4.55 9.07
N ILE A 35 3.14 5.12 7.92
CA ILE A 35 2.39 6.24 7.30
C ILE A 35 0.97 5.79 6.92
N ALA A 36 0.79 4.57 6.39
CA ALA A 36 -0.53 4.03 6.09
C ALA A 36 -1.38 3.79 7.35
N SER A 37 -0.78 3.31 8.43
CA SER A 37 -1.45 3.14 9.74
C SER A 37 -1.87 4.48 10.35
N ASP A 38 -1.02 5.50 10.28
CA ASP A 38 -1.33 6.85 10.75
C ASP A 38 -2.44 7.52 9.91
N LEU A 39 -2.37 7.35 8.59
CA LEU A 39 -3.41 7.83 7.66
C LEU A 39 -4.78 7.22 7.99
N TYR A 40 -4.81 5.93 8.31
CA TYR A 40 -6.03 5.26 8.76
C TYR A 40 -6.52 5.79 10.11
N ALA A 41 -5.61 6.06 11.06
CA ALA A 41 -5.97 6.61 12.36
C ALA A 41 -6.62 8.00 12.23
N THR A 42 -6.07 8.85 11.37
CA THR A 42 -6.49 10.24 11.16
C THR A 42 -7.74 10.37 10.26
N THR A 43 -7.80 9.63 9.14
CA THR A 43 -8.86 9.78 8.14
C THR A 43 -9.98 8.74 8.28
N LYS A 44 -9.78 7.69 9.10
CA LYS A 44 -10.66 6.51 9.20
C LYS A 44 -10.95 5.81 7.85
N SER A 45 -10.11 6.07 6.87
CA SER A 45 -10.22 5.54 5.51
C SER A 45 -9.02 4.67 5.21
N SER A 46 -9.24 3.41 4.82
CA SER A 46 -8.16 2.50 4.46
C SER A 46 -7.68 2.80 3.04
N MET A 47 -6.43 3.24 2.89
CA MET A 47 -5.76 3.35 1.61
C MET A 47 -4.86 2.14 1.41
N GLU A 48 -4.88 1.55 0.21
CA GLU A 48 -3.99 0.42 -0.12
C GLU A 48 -2.52 0.86 -0.04
N LEU A 49 -1.67 0.03 0.57
CA LEU A 49 -0.24 0.31 0.74
C LEU A 49 0.47 0.60 -0.60
N ARG A 50 0.02 0.00 -1.70
CA ARG A 50 0.56 0.26 -3.04
C ARG A 50 0.27 1.69 -3.51
N THR A 51 -0.92 2.18 -3.23
CA THR A 51 -1.34 3.57 -3.51
C THR A 51 -0.56 4.54 -2.64
N VAL A 52 -0.37 4.23 -1.35
CA VAL A 52 0.46 5.04 -0.44
C VAL A 52 1.90 5.15 -0.95
N LYS A 53 2.51 4.04 -1.36
CA LYS A 53 3.86 4.04 -1.96
C LYS A 53 3.94 4.90 -3.22
N GLY A 54 3.00 4.73 -4.16
CA GLY A 54 2.97 5.55 -5.37
C GLY A 54 2.74 7.05 -5.10
N CYS A 55 1.99 7.40 -4.04
CA CYS A 55 1.88 8.77 -3.58
C CYS A 55 3.19 9.29 -2.96
N LEU A 56 3.87 8.46 -2.16
CA LEU A 56 5.17 8.81 -1.57
C LEU A 56 6.24 9.02 -2.64
N ASP A 57 6.30 8.17 -3.67
CA ASP A 57 7.25 8.33 -4.79
C ASP A 57 7.03 9.69 -5.50
N ARG A 58 5.78 10.05 -5.78
CA ARG A 58 5.44 11.38 -6.36
C ARG A 58 5.80 12.55 -5.44
N LEU A 59 5.68 12.38 -4.13
CA LEU A 59 6.05 13.40 -3.15
C LEU A 59 7.58 13.55 -3.02
N VAL A 60 8.33 12.48 -3.28
CA VAL A 60 9.79 12.48 -3.40
C VAL A 60 10.21 13.16 -4.71
N ASP A 61 9.57 12.82 -5.83
CA ASP A 61 9.82 13.46 -7.14
C ASP A 61 9.54 14.97 -7.10
N ALA A 62 8.50 15.38 -6.37
CA ALA A 62 8.17 16.78 -6.13
C ALA A 62 9.13 17.50 -5.15
N GLY A 63 10.06 16.77 -4.52
CA GLY A 63 11.08 17.31 -3.60
C GLY A 63 10.52 17.77 -2.25
N ILE A 64 9.28 17.42 -1.90
CA ILE A 64 8.62 17.84 -0.65
C ILE A 64 8.86 16.82 0.47
N VAL A 65 9.03 15.54 0.09
CA VAL A 65 9.39 14.42 0.96
C VAL A 65 10.76 13.91 0.53
N LYS A 66 11.56 13.45 1.48
CA LYS A 66 12.87 12.84 1.26
C LYS A 66 12.81 11.39 1.70
N GLU A 67 13.31 10.49 0.86
CA GLU A 67 13.57 9.12 1.25
C GLU A 67 14.94 9.04 1.96
N VAL A 68 14.94 8.55 3.19
CA VAL A 68 16.12 8.46 4.05
C VAL A 68 16.05 7.15 4.82
N PRO A 69 17.08 6.30 4.77
CA PRO A 69 17.27 5.10 3.92
C PRO A 69 16.09 4.57 3.06
N ARG A 70 16.36 3.58 2.21
CA ARG A 70 15.35 2.89 1.37
C ARG A 70 14.12 2.48 2.18
N GLY A 71 12.94 2.87 1.72
CA GLY A 71 11.65 2.55 2.31
C GLY A 71 11.24 3.40 3.52
N HIS A 72 12.00 4.43 3.87
CA HIS A 72 11.72 5.34 4.98
C HIS A 72 11.59 6.78 4.48
N PHE A 73 10.55 7.47 4.90
CA PHE A 73 10.14 8.76 4.35
C PHE A 73 10.05 9.82 5.45
N GLN A 74 10.55 11.01 5.15
CA GLN A 74 10.49 12.17 6.04
C GLN A 74 10.17 13.42 5.22
N ARG A 75 9.41 14.38 5.76
CA ARG A 75 9.25 15.67 5.08
C ARG A 75 10.59 16.37 4.94
N ALA A 76 10.87 16.93 3.77
CA ALA A 76 12.05 17.78 3.57
C ALA A 76 11.99 18.94 4.58
N LYS A 77 13.06 19.21 5.34
CA LYS A 77 13.09 20.39 6.21
C LYS A 77 13.18 21.63 5.33
N VAL A 78 12.29 22.61 5.56
CA VAL A 78 12.51 23.99 5.10
C VAL A 78 13.62 24.53 5.97
N SER A 79 14.87 24.27 5.60
CA SER A 79 15.97 25.02 6.16
C SER A 79 15.88 26.41 5.52
N MET A 80 15.56 27.41 6.32
CA MET A 80 16.15 28.73 6.10
C MET A 80 17.67 28.55 6.07
N PRO A 81 18.43 29.32 5.26
CA PRO A 81 19.86 29.14 5.15
C PRO A 81 20.48 29.50 6.51
N ARG A 82 20.78 28.49 7.34
CA ARG A 82 21.72 28.69 8.42
C ARG A 82 23.09 28.57 7.78
N MET A 83 23.65 29.75 7.57
CA MET A 83 25.06 29.95 7.28
C MET A 83 25.86 29.27 8.39
N GLU A 84 26.51 28.16 8.05
CA GLU A 84 27.63 27.62 8.79
C GLU A 84 28.84 27.76 7.85
N GLN A 85 29.49 28.92 7.95
CA GLN A 85 30.92 29.02 7.66
C GLN A 85 31.63 28.39 8.86
N ASP A 86 32.49 27.41 8.61
CA ASP A 86 33.92 27.61 8.86
C ASP A 86 34.78 26.49 8.23
N ALA A 87 35.72 26.97 7.41
CA ALA A 87 37.08 26.52 7.15
C ALA A 87 37.41 25.05 6.76
N ASP A 88 37.83 24.91 5.50
CA ASP A 88 38.81 23.97 4.92
C ASP A 88 40.20 24.04 5.66
N PRO A 89 41.27 23.24 5.38
CA PRO A 89 41.48 22.26 4.29
C PRO A 89 42.28 20.97 4.64
N ALA A 90 42.10 19.89 3.86
CA ALA A 90 43.17 18.92 3.55
C ALA A 90 42.78 17.95 2.39
N HIS A 91 43.47 18.09 1.26
CA HIS A 91 43.53 17.18 0.09
C HIS A 91 44.19 15.81 0.44
N PRO A 92 44.32 14.79 -0.47
CA PRO A 92 43.84 14.63 -1.85
C PRO A 92 43.25 13.22 -2.23
N ALA A 93 42.83 13.10 -3.49
CA ALA A 93 42.88 11.93 -4.38
C ALA A 93 41.68 10.95 -4.53
N LYS A 94 41.18 10.91 -5.78
CA LYS A 94 40.32 9.93 -6.50
C LYS A 94 40.68 8.44 -6.27
N PRO A 95 39.85 7.44 -6.69
CA PRO A 95 38.82 7.42 -7.75
C PRO A 95 37.45 6.87 -7.23
N GLU A 96 36.32 7.01 -7.92
CA GLU A 96 35.87 6.08 -8.97
C GLU A 96 34.60 6.62 -9.63
N VAL A 97 34.61 6.53 -10.96
CA VAL A 97 33.44 6.69 -11.81
C VAL A 97 32.61 5.42 -11.64
N SER A 98 31.52 5.46 -10.87
CA SER A 98 30.54 4.38 -10.87
C SER A 98 29.36 4.79 -11.73
N ALA A 99 29.17 4.00 -12.78
CA ALA A 99 28.24 4.21 -13.88
C ALA A 99 26.83 4.56 -13.39
N ALA A 100 26.33 5.69 -13.87
CA ALA A 100 24.91 5.98 -13.88
C ALA A 100 24.19 4.83 -14.58
N SER A 101 23.52 3.98 -13.80
CA SER A 101 22.58 3.00 -14.32
C SER A 101 21.42 3.76 -14.94
N ARG A 102 21.46 3.89 -16.26
CA ARG A 102 20.38 4.39 -17.09
C ARG A 102 19.18 3.46 -16.90
N GLN A 103 18.23 3.86 -16.06
CA GLN A 103 16.92 3.19 -16.02
C GLN A 103 16.30 3.31 -17.42
N PRO A 104 15.81 2.21 -18.02
CA PRO A 104 15.10 2.29 -19.28
C PRO A 104 13.81 3.09 -19.05
N ALA A 105 13.58 4.09 -19.90
CA ALA A 105 12.32 4.81 -19.93
C ALA A 105 11.21 3.79 -20.23
N VAL A 106 10.32 3.55 -19.26
CA VAL A 106 9.16 2.67 -19.45
C VAL A 106 8.28 3.31 -20.52
N GLU A 107 8.10 2.64 -21.65
CA GLU A 107 7.30 3.21 -22.73
C GLU A 107 5.82 3.22 -22.32
N PRO A 108 5.03 4.24 -22.73
CA PRO A 108 3.61 4.34 -22.37
C PRO A 108 2.76 3.09 -22.69
N ILE A 109 3.17 2.32 -23.71
CA ILE A 109 2.52 1.06 -24.11
C ILE A 109 2.79 -0.06 -23.08
N ASP A 110 3.98 -0.12 -22.49
CA ASP A 110 4.32 -1.09 -21.45
C ASP A 110 3.48 -0.86 -20.18
N LEU A 111 3.17 0.41 -19.88
CA LEU A 111 2.29 0.77 -18.77
C LEU A 111 0.85 0.30 -19.02
N LEU A 112 0.33 0.46 -20.24
CA LEU A 112 -0.98 -0.05 -20.63
C LEU A 112 -1.04 -1.57 -20.59
N SER A 113 -0.02 -2.25 -21.11
CA SER A 113 0.11 -3.70 -21.05
C SER A 113 0.13 -4.19 -19.59
N GLY A 114 0.85 -3.49 -18.71
CA GLY A 114 0.87 -3.78 -17.28
C GLY A 114 -0.46 -3.56 -16.57
N ILE A 115 -1.29 -2.59 -17.01
CA ILE A 115 -2.65 -2.40 -16.49
C ILE A 115 -3.58 -3.50 -17.00
N ALA A 116 -3.54 -3.80 -18.29
CA ALA A 116 -4.34 -4.86 -18.90
C ALA A 116 -4.06 -6.22 -18.25
N GLY A 117 -2.78 -6.57 -18.06
CA GLY A 117 -2.41 -7.81 -17.38
C GLY A 117 -2.88 -7.88 -15.93
N ARG A 118 -2.93 -6.74 -15.21
CA ARG A 118 -3.52 -6.71 -13.86
C ARG A 118 -5.04 -6.91 -13.90
N LEU A 119 -5.73 -6.30 -14.86
CA LEU A 119 -7.17 -6.48 -15.01
C LEU A 119 -7.52 -7.93 -15.36
N SER A 120 -6.74 -8.59 -16.22
CA SER A 120 -6.92 -10.00 -16.55
C SER A 120 -6.78 -10.88 -15.30
N ARG A 121 -5.73 -10.67 -14.49
CA ARG A 121 -5.54 -11.44 -13.24
C ARG A 121 -6.71 -11.28 -12.26
N ILE A 122 -7.19 -10.05 -12.07
CA ILE A 122 -8.37 -9.80 -11.22
C ILE A 122 -9.61 -10.54 -11.76
N SER A 123 -9.76 -10.60 -13.08
CA SER A 123 -10.87 -11.32 -13.70
C SER A 123 -10.77 -12.84 -13.45
N ASP A 124 -9.55 -13.38 -13.50
CA ASP A 124 -9.28 -14.78 -13.16
C ASP A 124 -9.57 -15.06 -11.68
N ASP A 125 -9.15 -14.17 -10.78
CA ASP A 125 -9.41 -14.27 -9.35
C ASP A 125 -10.92 -14.24 -9.04
N ILE A 126 -11.68 -13.34 -9.69
CA ILE A 126 -13.14 -13.30 -9.55
C ILE A 126 -13.76 -14.63 -9.98
N ARG A 127 -13.32 -15.18 -11.12
CA ARG A 127 -13.82 -16.48 -11.61
C ARG A 127 -13.51 -17.61 -10.64
N ALA A 128 -12.32 -17.62 -10.05
CA ALA A 128 -11.94 -18.61 -9.03
C ALA A 128 -12.83 -18.51 -7.79
N ILE A 129 -13.05 -17.30 -7.27
CA ILE A 129 -13.92 -17.06 -6.11
C ILE A 129 -15.36 -17.51 -6.39
N THR A 130 -15.88 -17.26 -7.60
CA THR A 130 -17.21 -17.75 -7.98
C THR A 130 -17.28 -19.28 -7.95
N SER A 131 -16.25 -19.96 -8.49
CA SER A 131 -16.18 -21.43 -8.45
C SER A 131 -16.10 -21.98 -7.01
N ASP A 132 -15.36 -21.30 -6.12
CA ASP A 132 -15.26 -21.68 -4.72
C ASP A 132 -16.60 -21.47 -3.99
N LEU A 133 -17.33 -20.40 -4.31
CA LEU A 133 -18.66 -20.12 -3.77
C LEU A 133 -19.67 -21.20 -4.17
N GLU A 134 -19.70 -21.59 -5.44
CA GLU A 134 -20.55 -22.67 -5.93
C GLU A 134 -20.24 -24.00 -5.23
N THR A 135 -18.94 -24.31 -5.07
CA THR A 135 -18.48 -25.50 -4.36
C THR A 135 -18.89 -25.48 -2.88
N ALA A 136 -18.74 -24.33 -2.21
CA ALA A 136 -19.13 -24.17 -0.82
C ALA A 136 -20.64 -24.31 -0.64
N ALA A 137 -21.44 -23.76 -1.56
CA ALA A 137 -22.90 -23.89 -1.53
C ALA A 137 -23.34 -25.36 -1.63
N LEU A 138 -22.74 -26.14 -2.53
CA LEU A 138 -23.03 -27.58 -2.65
C LEU A 138 -22.69 -28.34 -1.37
N ARG A 139 -21.54 -28.05 -0.75
CA ARG A 139 -21.13 -28.70 0.51
C ARG A 139 -22.05 -28.35 1.67
N ILE A 140 -22.51 -27.10 1.75
CA ILE A 140 -23.46 -26.68 2.79
C ILE A 140 -24.76 -27.45 2.64
N GLU A 141 -25.28 -27.61 1.43
CA GLU A 141 -26.52 -28.35 1.20
C GLU A 141 -26.37 -29.84 1.54
N GLU A 142 -25.27 -30.47 1.14
CA GLU A 142 -24.97 -31.87 1.51
C GLU A 142 -24.87 -32.04 3.04
N GLN A 143 -24.22 -31.10 3.74
CA GLN A 143 -24.12 -31.13 5.19
C GLN A 143 -25.48 -30.93 5.87
N ARG A 144 -26.35 -30.07 5.31
CA ARG A 144 -27.71 -29.87 5.80
C ARG A 144 -28.55 -31.14 5.66
N GLU A 145 -28.53 -31.76 4.48
CA GLU A 145 -29.27 -33.00 4.23
C GLU A 145 -28.82 -34.13 5.17
N ASN A 146 -27.50 -34.30 5.34
CA ASN A 146 -26.95 -35.30 6.26
C ASN A 146 -27.33 -35.04 7.72
N ASN A 147 -27.32 -33.77 8.15
CA ASN A 147 -27.77 -33.40 9.49
C ASN A 147 -29.27 -33.67 9.70
N GLU A 148 -30.12 -33.34 8.72
CA GLU A 148 -31.56 -33.61 8.79
C GLU A 148 -31.84 -35.11 8.92
N ARG A 149 -31.17 -35.94 8.11
CA ARG A 149 -31.24 -37.41 8.22
C ARG A 149 -30.76 -37.91 9.58
N GLY A 150 -29.69 -37.32 10.13
CA GLY A 150 -29.18 -37.65 11.45
C GLY A 150 -30.17 -37.33 12.57
N VAL A 151 -30.76 -36.13 12.54
CA VAL A 151 -31.79 -35.69 13.50
C VAL A 151 -33.02 -36.60 13.45
N GLU A 152 -33.46 -36.98 12.25
CA GLU A 152 -34.60 -37.88 12.09
C GLU A 152 -34.33 -39.26 12.70
N LYS A 153 -33.16 -39.85 12.44
CA LYS A 153 -32.75 -41.11 13.09
C LYS A 153 -32.69 -40.99 14.61
N LEU A 154 -32.15 -39.89 15.14
CA LEU A 154 -32.10 -39.64 16.58
C LEU A 154 -33.51 -39.55 17.19
N ARG A 155 -34.46 -38.91 16.51
CA ARG A 155 -35.87 -38.88 16.95
C ARG A 155 -36.49 -40.27 16.95
N GLN A 156 -36.27 -41.06 15.91
CA GLN A 156 -36.76 -42.45 15.85
C GLN A 156 -36.23 -43.30 17.00
N LEU A 157 -34.92 -43.22 17.29
CA LEU A 157 -34.33 -43.89 18.44
C LEU A 157 -34.92 -43.41 19.76
N GLN A 158 -35.14 -42.10 19.91
CA GLN A 158 -35.76 -41.55 21.12
C GLN A 158 -37.20 -42.05 21.32
N THR A 159 -37.98 -42.20 20.25
CA THR A 159 -39.34 -42.77 20.32
C THR A 159 -39.30 -44.23 20.73
N LEU A 160 -38.45 -45.05 20.08
CA LEU A 160 -38.30 -46.47 20.44
C LEU A 160 -37.88 -46.66 21.91
N LEU A 161 -36.97 -45.82 22.41
CA LEU A 161 -36.55 -45.86 23.82
C LEU A 161 -37.64 -45.42 24.81
N LYS A 162 -38.63 -44.62 24.38
CA LYS A 162 -39.77 -44.23 25.22
C LYS A 162 -40.89 -45.28 25.24
N GLU A 163 -40.93 -46.15 24.24
CA GLU A 163 -41.92 -47.23 24.10
C GLU A 163 -41.52 -48.51 24.85
N LEU A 164 -40.30 -48.58 25.38
CA LEU A 164 -39.76 -49.62 26.26
C LEU A 164 -39.98 -49.28 27.74
#